data_AF-A0A3S1CJU8-F1
#
_entry.id   AF-A0A3S1CJU8-F1
#
_cell.length_a   1.000
_cell.length_b   1.000
_cell.length_c   1.000
_cell.angle_alpha   90.00
_cell.angle_beta   90.00
_cell.angle_gamma   90.00
#
_symmetry.space_group_name_H-M   'P 1'
#
loop_
_entity.id
_entity.type
_entity.pdbx_description
1 polymer ?
#
loop_
_entity_poly.entity_id
_entity_poly.type
_entity_poly.pdbx_seq_one_letter_code
_entity_poly.pdbx_strand_id
1 'polypeptide(L)'
;MADPIGWEWLDGTAAAPTSGADDPSPSFARCFAGTDGARVLATLKAMTLERALGPDASDAALRHLEGQRQLVAAILALTARGQTR
;
A
#
# COMPACT_ATOMS: atom_id res chain seq x y z
N MET A 1 -7.56 37.81 6.99
CA MET A 1 -8.20 36.70 7.73
C MET A 1 -8.05 35.50 6.81
N ALA A 2 -7.08 34.61 7.09
CA ALA A 2 -6.75 33.48 6.22
C ALA A 2 -7.83 32.43 6.33
N ASP A 3 -8.32 31.95 5.18
CA ASP A 3 -9.41 30.98 5.10
C ASP A 3 -8.93 29.61 5.63
N PRO A 4 -9.54 29.03 6.68
CA PRO A 4 -9.07 27.79 7.29
C PRO A 4 -9.39 26.52 6.49
N ILE A 5 -9.95 26.62 5.28
CA ILE A 5 -10.57 25.51 4.53
C ILE A 5 -9.65 25.03 3.39
N GLY A 6 -8.38 24.75 3.68
CA GLY A 6 -7.41 24.27 2.67
C GLY A 6 -7.01 22.80 2.80
N TRP A 7 -7.11 22.25 4.02
CA TRP A 7 -6.41 21.01 4.39
C TRP A 7 -7.29 19.92 4.98
N GLU A 8 -8.58 20.17 5.20
CA GLU A 8 -9.56 19.22 5.78
C GLU A 8 -9.67 17.89 4.97
N TRP A 9 -9.34 17.92 3.67
CA TRP A 9 -9.33 16.70 2.85
C TRP A 9 -8.15 15.75 3.15
N LEU A 10 -7.08 16.22 3.79
CA LEU A 10 -5.99 15.37 4.30
C LEU A 10 -6.44 14.59 5.54
N ASP A 11 -7.32 15.19 6.34
CA ASP A 11 -7.95 14.55 7.51
C ASP A 11 -9.06 13.57 7.11
N GLY A 12 -9.44 13.59 5.83
CA GLY A 12 -10.30 12.62 5.18
C GLY A 12 -9.63 11.24 5.17
N THR A 13 -9.69 10.55 6.31
CA THR A 13 -9.71 9.09 6.35
C THR A 13 -10.90 8.68 5.51
N ALA A 14 -10.69 8.47 4.20
CA ALA A 14 -11.64 7.80 3.35
C ALA A 14 -11.89 6.44 4.01
N ALA A 15 -12.96 6.37 4.79
CA ALA A 15 -13.37 5.15 5.46
C ALA A 15 -13.57 4.12 4.35
N ALA A 16 -12.65 3.17 4.28
CA ALA A 16 -12.73 2.11 3.30
C ALA A 16 -14.10 1.44 3.46
N PRO A 17 -14.82 1.17 2.37
CA PRO A 17 -16.10 0.49 2.46
C PRO A 17 -15.87 -0.86 3.13
N THR A 18 -16.39 -1.04 4.35
CA THR A 18 -16.47 -2.34 5.00
C THR A 18 -17.65 -3.09 4.39
N SER A 19 -17.47 -3.57 3.16
CA SER A 19 -18.37 -4.55 2.57
C SER A 19 -18.04 -5.91 3.18
N GLY A 20 -19.08 -6.59 3.70
CA GLY A 20 -19.02 -7.85 4.46
C GLY A 20 -18.57 -9.08 3.68
N ALA A 21 -17.44 -8.99 2.97
CA ALA A 21 -16.63 -10.12 2.60
C ALA A 21 -15.76 -10.51 3.80
N ASP A 22 -15.51 -11.81 3.99
CA ASP A 22 -14.54 -12.30 4.96
C ASP A 22 -13.24 -11.48 4.84
N ASP A 23 -12.79 -10.92 5.97
CA ASP A 23 -11.55 -10.16 6.03
C ASP A 23 -10.42 -11.00 5.40
N PRO A 24 -9.79 -10.55 4.30
CA PRO A 24 -8.78 -11.34 3.63
C PRO A 24 -7.45 -11.37 4.41
N SER A 25 -7.27 -10.53 5.43
CA SER A 25 -6.01 -10.40 6.19
C SER A 25 -5.42 -11.75 6.66
N PRO A 26 -6.18 -12.74 7.19
CA PRO A 26 -5.63 -14.05 7.57
C PRO A 26 -5.08 -14.84 6.38
N SER A 27 -5.69 -14.73 5.19
CA SER A 27 -5.19 -15.39 3.98
C SER A 27 -3.87 -14.78 3.53
N PHE A 28 -3.76 -13.45 3.57
CA PHE A 28 -2.51 -12.75 3.28
C PHE A 28 -1.40 -13.12 4.28
N ALA A 29 -1.71 -13.11 5.58
CA ALA A 29 -0.76 -13.52 6.61
C ALA A 29 -0.23 -14.94 6.37
N ARG A 30 -1.11 -15.92 6.10
CA ARG A 30 -0.70 -17.30 5.78
C ARG A 30 0.14 -17.39 4.51
N CYS A 31 -0.25 -16.70 3.43
CA CYS A 31 0.49 -16.72 2.17
C CYS A 31 1.92 -16.19 2.30
N PHE A 32 2.14 -15.20 3.18
CA PHE A 32 3.44 -14.54 3.32
C PHE A 32 4.22 -14.92 4.60
N ALA A 33 3.75 -15.89 5.39
CA ALA A 33 4.39 -16.31 6.64
C ALA A 33 5.72 -17.08 6.45
N GLY A 34 5.91 -17.73 5.30
CA GLY A 34 7.09 -18.55 5.01
C GLY A 34 8.27 -17.77 4.41
N THR A 35 9.42 -18.44 4.27
CA THR A 35 10.65 -17.89 3.66
C THR A 35 10.41 -17.37 2.25
N ASP A 36 9.65 -18.10 1.43
CA ASP A 36 9.32 -17.69 0.07
C ASP A 36 8.40 -16.47 0.06
N GLY A 37 7.44 -16.43 0.99
CA GLY A 37 6.56 -15.28 1.19
C GLY A 37 7.35 -14.02 1.54
N ALA A 38 8.29 -14.11 2.48
CA ALA A 38 9.19 -13.02 2.83
C ALA A 38 10.04 -12.56 1.63
N ARG A 39 10.54 -13.51 0.82
CA ARG A 39 11.31 -13.21 -0.39
C ARG A 39 10.47 -12.49 -1.45
N VAL A 40 9.22 -12.90 -1.64
CA VAL A 40 8.27 -12.21 -2.53
C VAL A 40 8.02 -10.79 -2.04
N LEU A 41 7.72 -10.59 -0.74
CA LEU A 41 7.50 -9.25 -0.20
C LEU A 41 8.74 -8.35 -0.35
N ALA A 42 9.93 -8.87 -0.06
CA ALA A 42 11.17 -8.12 -0.28
C ALA A 42 11.37 -7.72 -1.74
N THR A 43 11.06 -8.61 -2.68
CA THR A 43 11.14 -8.34 -4.12
C THR A 43 10.14 -7.26 -4.54
N LEU A 44 8.89 -7.34 -4.07
CA LEU A 44 7.87 -6.33 -4.34
C LEU A 44 8.28 -4.95 -3.79
N LYS A 45 8.85 -4.88 -2.59
CA LYS A 45 9.38 -3.64 -2.00
C LYS A 45 10.50 -3.05 -2.86
N ALA A 46 11.46 -3.87 -3.27
CA ALA A 46 12.58 -3.44 -4.12
C ALA A 46 12.10 -2.89 -5.47
N MET A 47 11.10 -3.52 -6.08
CA MET A 47 10.54 -3.09 -7.37
C MET A 47 9.73 -1.79 -7.30
N THR A 48 9.23 -1.41 -6.11
CA THR A 48 8.21 -0.37 -5.96
C THR A 48 8.58 0.70 -4.93
N LEU A 49 8.54 0.38 -3.64
CA LEU A 49 8.76 1.31 -2.53
C LEU A 49 10.18 1.86 -2.51
N GLU A 50 11.16 0.99 -2.77
CA GLU A 50 12.59 1.32 -2.71
C GLU A 50 13.12 1.80 -4.07
N ARG A 51 12.30 1.69 -5.13
CA ARG A 51 12.67 2.11 -6.47
C ARG A 51 12.58 3.62 -6.61
N ALA A 52 13.69 4.26 -6.97
CA ALA A 52 13.75 5.65 -7.40
C ALA A 52 13.64 5.75 -8.93
N LEU A 53 13.04 6.85 -9.40
CA LEU A 53 13.05 7.24 -10.82
C LEU A 53 13.97 8.45 -10.98
N GLY A 54 14.61 8.56 -12.15
CA GLY A 54 15.45 9.71 -12.48
C GLY A 54 14.63 10.99 -12.72
N PRO A 55 15.30 12.15 -12.79
CA PRO A 55 14.64 13.45 -12.94
C PRO A 55 13.84 13.56 -14.26
N ASP A 56 14.25 12.84 -15.30
CA ASP A 56 13.60 12.85 -16.62
C ASP A 56 12.45 11.84 -16.74
N ALA A 57 11.99 11.26 -15.63
CA ALA A 57 10.88 10.31 -15.63
C ALA A 57 9.57 10.99 -16.04
N SER A 58 8.82 10.35 -16.94
CA SER A 58 7.54 10.88 -17.37
C SER A 58 6.47 10.80 -16.28
N ASP A 59 5.49 11.70 -16.33
CA ASP A 59 4.31 11.68 -15.43
C ASP A 59 3.56 10.34 -15.46
N ALA A 60 3.55 9.67 -16.62
CA ALA A 60 2.94 8.35 -16.74
C ALA A 60 3.73 7.30 -15.94
N ALA A 61 5.06 7.33 -15.99
CA ALA A 61 5.91 6.43 -15.21
C ALA A 61 5.78 6.70 -13.70
N LEU A 62 5.71 7.97 -13.29
CA LEU A 62 5.52 8.37 -11.91
C LEU A 62 4.17 7.86 -11.36
N ARG A 63 3.07 8.12 -12.06
CA ARG A 63 1.73 7.65 -11.66
C ARG A 63 1.64 6.12 -11.65
N HIS A 64 2.24 5.46 -12.62
CA HIS A 64 2.27 4.00 -12.66
C HIS A 64 3.02 3.41 -11.45
N LEU A 65 4.19 3.97 -11.13
CA LEU A 65 4.96 3.54 -9.95
C LEU A 65 4.17 3.79 -8.66
N GLU A 66 3.51 4.94 -8.54
CA GLU A 66 2.70 5.24 -7.35
C GLU A 66 1.52 4.27 -7.19
N GLY A 67 0.85 3.90 -8.29
CA GLY A 67 -0.18 2.84 -8.24
C GLY A 67 0.38 1.50 -7.76
N GLN A 68 1.60 1.13 -8.17
CA GLN A 68 2.25 -0.07 -7.67
C GLN A 68 2.60 0.04 -6.17
N ARG A 69 3.06 1.21 -5.71
CA ARG A 69 3.36 1.44 -4.27
C ARG A 69 2.13 1.31 -3.40
N GLN A 70 0.99 1.88 -3.83
CA GLN A 70 -0.28 1.75 -3.12
C GLN A 70 -0.71 0.28 -3.00
N LEU A 71 -0.60 -0.50 -4.09
CA LEU A 71 -0.90 -1.92 -4.06
C LEU A 71 0.00 -2.69 -3.08
N VAL A 72 1.32 -2.47 -3.12
CA VAL A 72 2.26 -3.15 -2.23
C VAL A 72 2.03 -2.73 -0.76
N ALA A 73 1.74 -1.46 -0.49
CA ALA A 73 1.38 -0.99 0.84
C ALA A 73 0.10 -1.68 1.38
N ALA A 74 -0.92 -1.86 0.54
CA ALA A 74 -2.13 -2.58 0.91
C ALA A 74 -1.85 -4.06 1.25
N ILE A 75 -1.01 -4.75 0.46
CA ILE A 75 -0.58 -6.13 0.74
C ILE A 75 0.13 -6.22 2.09
N LEU A 76 1.06 -5.30 2.37
CA LEU A 76 1.79 -5.26 3.64
C LEU A 76 0.84 -5.01 4.83
N ALA A 77 -0.10 -4.08 4.69
CA ALA A 77 -1.10 -3.80 5.72
C ALA A 77 -2.01 -5.00 5.99
N LEU A 78 -2.53 -5.66 4.96
CA LEU A 78 -3.31 -6.89 5.07
C LEU A 78 -2.53 -8.01 5.77
N THR A 79 -1.27 -8.20 5.38
CA THR A 79 -0.39 -9.23 5.96
C THR A 79 -0.16 -8.96 7.45
N ALA A 80 0.17 -7.71 7.82
CA ALA A 80 0.39 -7.33 9.21
C ALA A 80 -0.87 -7.47 10.06
N ARG A 81 -2.03 -7.03 9.56
CA ARG A 81 -3.32 -7.19 10.28
C ARG A 81 -3.66 -8.64 10.57
N GLY A 82 -3.36 -9.55 9.62
CA GLY A 82 -3.63 -10.98 9.79
C GLY A 82 -2.65 -11.70 10.73
N GLN A 83 -1.52 -11.08 11.11
CA GLN A 83 -0.54 -11.63 12.05
C GLN A 83 -0.85 -11.27 13.51
N THR A 84 -1.55 -10.17 13.76
CA THR A 84 -1.89 -9.69 15.12
C THR A 84 -3.07 -10.44 15.76
N ARG A 85 -3.77 -11.28 15.01
CA ARG A 85 -4.93 -12.04 15.45
C ARG A 85 -4.54 -13.48 15.77
#